data_AF-A0A2A9CRH4-F1
#
_entry.id   AF-A0A2A9CRH4-F1
#
_cell.length_a   1.000
_cell.length_b   1.000
_cell.length_c   1.000
_cell.angle_alpha   90.00
_cell.angle_beta   90.00
_cell.angle_gamma   90.00
#
_symmetry.space_group_name_H-M   'P 1'
#
loop_
_entity.id
_entity.type
_entity.pdbx_description
1 polymer ?
#
loop_
_entity_poly.entity_id
_entity_poly.type
_entity_poly.pdbx_seq_one_letter_code
_entity_poly.pdbx_strand_id
1 'polypeptide(L)'
;MQTIPRRQTRVWVVLLSATVLVTWAVTLLGLPVNVALTVTILVAGVKATLVAFEFMELRTAPRLIQAIALGWIVAVTGMILAFHLATP
;
A
#
# COMPACT_ATOMS: atom_id res chain seq x y z
N MET A 1 6.93 -29.44 1.42
CA MET A 1 7.08 -28.00 1.76
C MET A 1 7.21 -27.24 0.45
N GLN A 2 6.19 -26.47 0.05
CA GLN A 2 6.31 -25.57 -1.10
C GLN A 2 7.26 -24.43 -0.73
N THR A 3 8.30 -24.21 -1.53
CA THR A 3 9.29 -23.15 -1.29
C THR A 3 8.69 -21.80 -1.66
N ILE A 4 8.73 -20.82 -0.76
CA ILE A 4 8.25 -19.46 -1.06
C ILE A 4 9.16 -18.86 -2.15
N PRO A 5 8.60 -18.38 -3.27
CA PRO A 5 9.34 -17.66 -4.30
C PRO A 5 10.17 -16.51 -3.71
N ARG A 6 11.46 -16.43 -4.06
CA ARG A 6 12.39 -15.37 -3.60
C ARG A 6 11.85 -13.95 -3.75
N ARG A 7 10.97 -13.73 -4.74
CA ARG A 7 10.34 -12.44 -4.99
C ARG A 7 9.27 -12.07 -3.97
N GLN A 8 8.41 -13.01 -3.57
CA GLN A 8 7.41 -12.78 -2.52
C GLN A 8 8.10 -12.47 -1.18
N THR A 9 9.20 -13.14 -0.86
CA THR A 9 10.01 -12.83 0.34
C THR A 9 10.54 -11.40 0.30
N ARG A 10 11.04 -10.92 -0.84
CA ARG A 10 11.50 -9.52 -0.97
C ARG A 10 10.36 -8.53 -0.77
N VAL A 11 9.21 -8.77 -1.40
CA VAL A 11 8.02 -7.91 -1.25
C VAL A 11 7.56 -7.91 0.21
N TRP A 12 7.57 -9.07 0.86
CA TRP A 12 7.25 -9.20 2.27
C TRP A 12 8.17 -8.34 3.16
N VAL A 13 9.49 -8.38 2.93
CA VAL A 13 10.43 -7.51 3.65
C VAL A 13 10.11 -6.04 3.41
N VAL A 14 9.84 -5.65 2.16
CA VAL A 14 9.45 -4.25 1.83
C VAL A 14 8.17 -3.84 2.57
N LEU A 15 7.15 -4.71 2.61
CA LEU A 15 5.90 -4.45 3.31
C LEU A 15 6.10 -4.30 4.83
N LEU A 16 6.96 -5.13 5.42
CA LEU A 16 7.34 -5.03 6.82
C LEU A 16 8.06 -3.70 7.09
N SER A 17 9.10 -3.39 6.32
CA SER A 17 9.83 -2.12 6.45
C SER A 17 8.90 -0.92 6.30
N ALA A 18 8.00 -0.92 5.32
CA ALA A 18 7.00 0.13 5.14
C ALA A 18 6.07 0.28 6.36
N THR A 19 5.70 -0.83 7.00
CA THR A 19 4.88 -0.81 8.22
C THR A 19 5.64 -0.18 9.38
N VAL A 20 6.86 -0.66 9.65
CA VAL A 20 7.70 -0.13 10.72
C VAL A 20 7.98 1.36 10.51
N LEU A 21 8.33 1.76 9.28
CA LEU A 21 8.60 3.15 8.96
C LEU A 21 7.36 4.02 9.17
N VAL A 22 6.18 3.64 8.66
CA VAL A 22 4.98 4.47 8.86
C VAL A 22 4.58 4.58 10.32
N THR A 23 4.66 3.48 11.09
CA THR A 23 4.29 3.51 12.52
C THR A 23 5.22 4.36 13.36
N TRP A 24 6.54 4.26 13.14
CA TRP A 24 7.53 4.90 14.01
C TRP A 24 8.05 6.22 13.45
N ALA A 25 8.30 6.33 12.14
CA ALA A 25 8.86 7.54 11.55
C ALA A 25 7.89 8.72 11.65
N VAL A 26 6.58 8.49 11.51
CA VAL A 26 5.56 9.54 11.73
C VAL A 26 5.69 10.15 13.12
N THR A 27 5.85 9.30 14.14
CA THR A 27 5.95 9.71 15.55
C THR A 27 7.31 10.34 15.87
N LEU A 28 8.40 9.77 15.34
CA LEU A 28 9.77 10.20 15.63
C LEU A 28 10.16 11.50 14.92
N LEU A 29 9.61 11.76 13.74
CA LEU A 29 9.96 12.94 12.94
C LEU A 29 9.17 14.20 13.35
N GLY A 30 8.25 14.10 14.30
CA GLY A 30 7.44 15.24 14.76
C GLY A 30 6.63 15.90 13.63
N LEU A 31 6.24 15.10 12.62
CA LEU A 31 5.54 15.62 11.45
C LEU A 31 4.17 16.19 11.85
N PRO A 32 3.71 17.27 11.19
CA PRO A 32 2.33 17.72 11.28
C PRO A 32 1.37 16.56 10.99
N VAL A 33 0.28 16.46 11.77
CA VAL A 33 -0.69 15.34 11.68
C VAL A 33 -1.24 15.17 10.26
N ASN A 34 -1.52 16.27 9.56
CA ASN A 34 -1.98 16.25 8.18
C ASN A 34 -0.97 15.62 7.21
N VAL A 35 0.33 15.93 7.39
CA VAL A 35 1.43 15.37 6.59
C VAL A 35 1.58 13.88 6.89
N ALA A 36 1.57 13.52 8.17
CA ALA A 36 1.64 12.13 8.62
C ALA A 36 0.52 11.25 8.05
N LEU A 37 -0.72 11.73 8.09
CA LEU A 37 -1.88 11.04 7.53
C LEU A 37 -1.78 10.91 6.01
N THR A 38 -1.36 11.97 5.31
CA THR A 38 -1.14 11.94 3.86
C THR A 38 -0.13 10.85 3.48
N VAL A 39 1.02 10.81 4.14
CA VAL A 39 2.05 9.79 3.90
C VAL A 39 1.51 8.40 4.20
N THR A 40 0.77 8.23 5.30
CA THR A 40 0.17 6.96 5.70
C THR A 40 -0.80 6.43 4.64
N ILE A 41 -1.67 7.28 4.11
CA ILE A 41 -2.64 6.91 3.06
C ILE A 41 -1.91 6.49 1.78
N LEU A 42 -0.89 7.24 1.36
CA LEU A 42 -0.11 6.91 0.17
C LEU A 42 0.63 5.57 0.32
N VAL A 43 1.26 5.33 1.46
CA VAL A 43 1.93 4.06 1.74
C VAL A 43 0.92 2.91 1.79
N ALA A 44 -0.27 3.12 2.37
CA ALA A 44 -1.33 2.11 2.39
C ALA A 44 -1.77 1.70 0.98
N GLY A 45 -1.96 2.65 0.05
CA GLY A 45 -2.30 2.35 -1.34
C GLY A 45 -1.22 1.55 -2.07
N VAL A 46 0.06 1.90 -1.87
CA VAL A 46 1.19 1.14 -2.42
C VAL A 46 1.23 -0.28 -1.85
N LYS A 47 1.06 -0.44 -0.52
CA LYS A 47 1.02 -1.75 0.13
C LYS A 47 -0.12 -2.60 -0.40
N ALA A 48 -1.32 -2.05 -0.57
CA ALA A 48 -2.47 -2.76 -1.13
C ALA A 48 -2.17 -3.30 -2.53
N THR A 49 -1.52 -2.49 -3.38
CA THR A 49 -1.11 -2.90 -4.74
C THR A 49 -0.11 -4.05 -4.69
N LEU A 50 0.90 -3.97 -3.82
CA LEU A 50 1.89 -5.04 -3.64
C LEU A 50 1.22 -6.33 -3.12
N VAL A 51 0.34 -6.23 -2.12
CA VAL A 51 -0.36 -7.40 -1.59
C VAL A 51 -1.22 -8.08 -2.65
N ALA A 52 -2.01 -7.30 -3.39
CA ALA A 52 -2.87 -7.81 -4.44
C ALA A 52 -2.06 -8.57 -5.49
N PHE A 53 -1.06 -7.94 -6.11
CA PHE A 53 -0.32 -8.55 -7.21
C PHE A 53 0.62 -9.68 -6.78
N GLU A 54 1.14 -9.64 -5.54
CA GLU A 54 2.20 -10.56 -5.11
C GLU A 54 1.72 -11.71 -4.24
N PHE A 55 0.62 -11.53 -3.51
CA PHE A 55 0.11 -12.53 -2.56
C PHE A 55 -1.29 -13.04 -2.91
N MET A 56 -2.08 -12.31 -3.70
CA MET A 56 -3.42 -12.75 -4.15
C MET A 56 -3.42 -13.33 -5.58
N GLU A 57 -2.24 -13.73 -6.07
CA GLU A 57 -2.05 -14.29 -7.43
C GLU A 57 -2.56 -13.40 -8.57
N LEU A 58 -2.87 -12.12 -8.32
CA LEU A 58 -3.43 -11.24 -9.34
C LEU A 58 -2.48 -11.00 -10.50
N ARG A 59 -1.17 -11.13 -10.29
CA ARG A 59 -0.16 -11.00 -11.34
C ARG A 59 -0.32 -12.01 -12.47
N THR A 60 -0.86 -13.20 -12.20
CA THR A 60 -1.11 -14.23 -13.22
C THR A 60 -2.55 -14.20 -13.75
N ALA A 61 -3.42 -13.38 -13.17
CA ALA A 61 -4.79 -13.21 -13.63
C ALA A 61 -4.87 -12.51 -15.01
N PRO A 62 -5.99 -12.64 -15.73
CA PRO A 62 -6.22 -11.89 -16.97
C PRO A 62 -6.06 -10.37 -16.77
N ARG A 63 -5.55 -9.66 -17.78
CA ARG A 63 -5.24 -8.23 -17.71
C ARG A 63 -6.44 -7.36 -17.29
N LEU A 64 -7.66 -7.76 -17.66
CA LEU A 64 -8.88 -7.06 -17.26
C LEU A 64 -9.07 -7.08 -15.73
N ILE A 65 -8.83 -8.23 -15.10
CA ILE A 65 -8.95 -8.38 -13.64
C ILE A 65 -7.88 -7.57 -12.93
N GLN A 66 -6.65 -7.58 -13.46
CA GLN A 66 -5.55 -6.75 -12.95
C GLN A 66 -5.91 -5.26 -13.02
N ALA A 67 -6.47 -4.81 -14.14
CA ALA A 67 -6.87 -3.43 -14.34
C ALA A 67 -8.02 -3.01 -13.42
N ILE A 68 -9.03 -3.87 -13.24
CA ILE A 68 -10.14 -3.61 -12.31
C ILE A 68 -9.62 -3.48 -10.88
N ALA A 69 -8.76 -4.40 -10.44
CA ALA A 69 -8.24 -4.37 -9.08
C ALA A 69 -7.32 -3.17 -8.83
N LEU A 70 -6.41 -2.86 -9.76
CA LEU A 70 -5.57 -1.67 -9.66
C LEU A 70 -6.42 -0.40 -9.68
N GLY A 71 -7.39 -0.31 -10.59
CA GLY A 71 -8.32 0.81 -10.69
C GLY A 71 -9.09 1.01 -9.39
N TRP A 72 -9.56 -0.07 -8.78
CA TRP A 72 -10.24 -0.02 -7.48
C TRP A 72 -9.33 0.50 -6.36
N ILE A 73 -8.10 -0.01 -6.25
CA ILE A 73 -7.13 0.44 -5.24
C ILE A 73 -6.82 1.93 -5.41
N VAL A 74 -6.60 2.38 -6.64
CA VAL A 74 -6.35 3.79 -6.96
C VAL A 74 -7.56 4.65 -6.64
N ALA A 75 -8.77 4.21 -7.03
CA ALA A 75 -10.00 4.95 -6.76
C ALA A 75 -10.25 5.12 -5.25
N VAL A 76 -10.15 4.05 -4.47
CA VAL A 76 -10.38 4.09 -3.01
C VAL A 76 -9.29 4.91 -2.30
N THR A 77 -8.03 4.73 -2.68
CA THR A 77 -6.92 5.49 -2.10
C THR A 77 -7.06 6.99 -2.41
N GLY A 78 -7.38 7.33 -3.66
CA GLY A 78 -7.64 8.70 -4.10
C GLY A 78 -8.85 9.32 -3.39
N MET A 79 -9.92 8.54 -3.21
CA MET A 79 -11.11 8.98 -2.47
C MET A 79 -10.78 9.31 -1.00
N ILE A 80 -10.09 8.41 -0.30
CA ILE A 80 -9.68 8.63 1.10
C ILE A 80 -8.77 9.86 1.20
N LEU A 81 -7.80 9.99 0.28
CA LEU A 81 -6.91 11.13 0.24
C LEU A 81 -7.67 12.44 -0.01
N ALA A 82 -8.62 12.45 -0.96
CA ALA A 82 -9.43 13.62 -1.25
C ALA A 82 -10.27 14.04 -0.04
N PHE A 83 -10.88 13.10 0.68
CA PHE A 83 -11.62 13.39 1.92
C PHE A 83 -10.72 13.97 3.00
N HIS A 84 -9.53 13.40 3.19
CA HIS A 84 -8.54 13.92 4.14
C HIS A 84 -8.13 15.36 3.81
N LEU A 85 -7.93 15.68 2.53
CA LEU A 85 -7.54 17.03 2.10
C LEU A 85 -8.70 18.04 2.09
N ALA A 86 -9.95 17.56 1.96
CA ALA A 86 -11.14 18.40 1.99
C ALA A 86 -11.65 18.71 3.40
N THR A 87 -11.18 17.99 4.42
CA THR A 87 -11.58 18.19 5.82
C THR A 87 -10.49 19.00 6.55
N PRO A 88 -10.79 20.23 7.02
CA PRO A 88 -9.83 21.07 7.71
C PRO A 88 -9.45 20.56 9.11
#